data_AF-A0A6P9EKC6-F1
#
_entry.id   AF-A0A6P9EKC6-F1
#
_cell.length_a   1.000
_cell.length_b   1.000
_cell.length_c   1.000
_cell.angle_alpha   90.00
_cell.angle_beta   90.00
_cell.angle_gamma   90.00
#
_symmetry.space_group_name_H-M   'P 1'
#
loop_
_entity.id
_entity.type
_entity.pdbx_description
1 polymer ?
#
loop_
_entity_poly.entity_id
_entity_poly.type
_entity_poly.pdbx_seq_one_letter_code
_entity_poly.pdbx_strand_id
1 'polypeptide(L)'
;MGTPASPNLDDYSAASTVITFDRPLPLLRGPIHAGPADDPTAGPYLLAFRDSRAWTSALQACKSKIVQQCESGARVGCALAASDKCKPPWWRAVIGRKPTDLRERELCEEREMQGCFVTAKEKCVGFARDKCATPFRDARIAVRERRVIPKDLGKLIYLASVLDRSGGGKIRNAALEAGPMQRN
;
A
#
# COMPACT_ATOMS: atom_id res chain seq x y z
N MET A 1 -49.59 -27.66 2.59
CA MET A 1 -48.48 -27.82 1.62
C MET A 1 -48.18 -26.44 1.06
N GLY A 2 -47.05 -25.84 1.45
CA GLY A 2 -46.66 -24.51 0.96
C GLY A 2 -45.93 -24.66 -0.38
N THR A 3 -46.38 -23.92 -1.39
CA THR A 3 -45.75 -23.83 -2.71
C THR A 3 -44.34 -23.28 -2.55
N PRO A 4 -43.28 -23.91 -3.10
CA PRO A 4 -41.95 -23.32 -3.08
C PRO A 4 -41.97 -22.04 -3.93
N ALA A 5 -41.61 -20.91 -3.32
CA ALA A 5 -41.46 -19.66 -4.04
C ALA A 5 -40.41 -19.84 -5.16
N SER A 6 -40.77 -19.45 -6.38
CA SER A 6 -39.86 -19.45 -7.52
C SER A 6 -38.61 -18.62 -7.20
N PRO A 7 -37.39 -19.10 -7.55
CA PRO A 7 -36.17 -18.33 -7.34
C PRO A 7 -36.29 -17.00 -8.09
N ASN A 8 -36.12 -15.89 -7.37
CA ASN A 8 -36.18 -14.56 -7.96
C ASN A 8 -34.95 -14.35 -8.86
N LEU A 9 -35.14 -14.51 -10.17
CA LEU A 9 -34.08 -14.41 -11.16
C LEU A 9 -33.55 -12.98 -11.34
N ASP A 10 -34.27 -11.97 -10.83
CA ASP A 10 -33.86 -10.57 -10.91
C ASP A 10 -32.65 -10.26 -10.03
N ASP A 11 -32.44 -11.02 -8.95
CA ASP A 11 -31.26 -10.89 -8.09
C ASP A 11 -29.95 -11.22 -8.83
N TYR A 12 -30.02 -12.02 -9.90
CA TYR A 12 -28.87 -12.40 -10.73
C TYR A 12 -28.78 -11.62 -12.06
N SER A 13 -29.59 -10.59 -12.24
CA SER A 13 -29.55 -9.75 -13.44
C SER A 13 -28.24 -8.97 -13.53
N ALA A 14 -27.70 -8.79 -14.74
CA ALA A 14 -26.54 -7.91 -14.94
C ALA A 14 -26.80 -6.50 -14.38
N ALA A 15 -28.06 -6.02 -14.44
CA ALA A 15 -28.44 -4.73 -13.87
C ALA A 15 -28.33 -4.67 -12.33
N SER A 16 -28.54 -5.78 -11.60
CA SER A 16 -28.40 -5.81 -10.14
C SER A 16 -26.94 -5.85 -9.67
N THR A 17 -26.01 -6.22 -10.56
CA THR A 17 -24.58 -6.37 -10.27
C THR A 17 -23.71 -5.25 -10.85
N VAL A 18 -24.26 -4.35 -11.68
CA VAL A 18 -23.54 -3.20 -12.24
C VAL A 18 -23.35 -2.13 -11.17
N ILE A 19 -22.11 -1.96 -10.72
CA ILE A 19 -21.69 -0.83 -9.89
C ILE A 19 -21.29 0.31 -10.81
N THR A 20 -22.13 1.34 -10.90
CA THR A 20 -21.80 2.56 -11.64
C THR A 20 -20.81 3.40 -10.84
N PHE A 21 -19.71 3.81 -11.46
CA PHE A 21 -18.83 4.83 -10.90
C PHE A 21 -19.27 6.20 -11.41
N ASP A 22 -19.71 7.08 -10.50
CA ASP A 22 -20.22 8.42 -10.85
C ASP A 22 -19.22 9.27 -11.67
N ARG A 23 -17.92 8.99 -11.52
CA ARG A 23 -16.83 9.59 -12.29
C ARG A 23 -15.75 8.55 -12.57
N PRO A 24 -15.20 8.47 -13.80
CA PRO A 24 -14.06 7.61 -14.05
C PRO A 24 -12.91 8.05 -13.15
N LEU A 25 -12.39 7.12 -12.34
CA LEU A 25 -11.21 7.38 -11.54
C LEU A 25 -10.05 7.72 -12.49
N PRO A 26 -9.42 8.90 -12.37
CA PRO A 26 -8.32 9.25 -13.25
C PRO A 26 -7.18 8.25 -13.03
N LEU A 27 -6.64 7.73 -14.13
CA LEU A 27 -5.53 6.78 -14.09
C LEU A 27 -4.35 7.40 -13.34
N LEU A 28 -3.77 6.65 -12.39
CA LEU A 28 -2.59 7.09 -11.63
C LEU A 28 -1.39 7.36 -12.54
N ARG A 29 -1.30 6.62 -13.65
CA ARG A 29 -0.25 6.72 -14.66
C ARG A 29 -0.87 6.79 -16.04
N GLY A 30 -0.30 7.63 -16.90
CA GLY A 30 -0.67 7.74 -18.32
C GLY A 30 0.48 7.30 -19.23
N PRO A 31 0.20 7.07 -20.52
CA PRO A 31 1.24 6.69 -21.48
C PRO A 31 2.19 7.86 -21.78
N ILE A 32 3.48 7.55 -21.87
CA ILE A 32 4.56 8.40 -22.41
C ILE A 32 5.34 7.61 -23.45
N HIS A 33 6.00 8.28 -24.39
CA HIS A 33 6.89 7.59 -25.33
C HIS A 33 8.09 6.98 -24.61
N ALA A 34 8.44 5.75 -24.98
CA ALA A 34 9.66 5.09 -24.52
C ALA A 34 10.88 5.84 -25.08
N GLY A 35 11.90 6.02 -24.24
CA GLY A 35 13.17 6.62 -24.61
C GLY A 35 14.22 5.57 -25.01
N PRO A 36 15.39 6.01 -25.50
CA PRO A 36 16.46 5.10 -25.95
C PRO A 36 17.05 4.21 -24.84
N ALA A 37 16.89 4.60 -23.57
CA ALA A 37 17.35 3.85 -22.41
C ALA A 37 16.31 2.86 -21.87
N ASP A 38 15.10 2.85 -22.44
CA ASP A 38 14.04 1.94 -22.04
C ASP A 38 14.13 0.63 -22.82
N ASP A 39 13.52 -0.43 -22.26
CA ASP A 39 13.49 -1.75 -22.88
C ASP A 39 12.71 -1.70 -24.21
N PRO A 40 13.36 -1.98 -25.36
CA PRO A 40 12.71 -1.92 -26.66
C PRO A 40 11.59 -2.98 -26.82
N THR A 41 11.58 -4.04 -26.01
CA THR A 41 10.56 -5.09 -26.06
C THR A 41 9.25 -4.70 -25.38
N ALA A 42 9.26 -3.66 -24.53
CA ALA A 42 8.07 -3.16 -23.83
C ALA A 42 7.11 -2.36 -24.73
N GLY A 43 7.52 -2.07 -25.97
CA GLY A 43 6.74 -1.32 -26.95
C GLY A 43 6.99 0.20 -26.90
N PRO A 44 6.29 0.97 -27.76
CA PRO A 44 6.56 2.39 -27.96
C PRO A 44 6.10 3.29 -26.81
N TYR A 45 5.32 2.77 -25.86
CA TYR A 45 4.72 3.53 -24.77
C TYR A 45 4.96 2.89 -23.40
N LEU A 46 5.24 3.72 -22.40
CA LEU A 46 5.39 3.35 -21.00
C LEU A 46 4.43 4.12 -20.10
N LEU A 47 4.11 3.57 -18.94
CA LEU A 47 3.24 4.23 -17.96
C LEU A 47 4.03 5.12 -17.00
N ALA A 48 3.68 6.41 -16.94
CA ALA A 48 4.31 7.38 -16.06
C ALA A 48 3.29 8.21 -15.27
N PHE A 49 3.68 8.64 -14.07
CA PHE A 49 2.96 9.67 -13.35
C PHE A 49 3.07 11.01 -14.08
N ARG A 50 2.01 11.81 -14.05
CA ARG A 50 1.96 13.11 -14.73
C ARG A 50 3.05 14.08 -14.29
N ASP A 51 3.38 14.07 -13.01
CA ASP A 51 4.34 14.98 -12.38
C ASP A 51 4.81 14.42 -11.02
N SER A 52 5.84 15.03 -10.44
CA SER A 52 6.41 14.61 -9.14
C SER A 52 5.41 14.72 -7.98
N ARG A 53 4.45 15.66 -8.06
CA ARG A 53 3.40 15.83 -7.05
C ARG A 53 2.41 14.67 -7.11
N ALA A 54 2.01 14.24 -8.31
CA ALA A 54 1.16 13.07 -8.52
C ALA A 54 1.84 11.78 -8.01
N TRP A 55 3.14 11.60 -8.30
CA TRP A 55 3.91 10.47 -7.77
C TRP A 55 3.94 10.48 -6.23
N THR A 56 4.29 11.60 -5.62
CA THR A 56 4.37 11.72 -4.15
C THR A 56 3.01 11.50 -3.50
N SER A 57 1.95 12.10 -4.06
CA SER A 57 0.58 11.93 -3.56
C SER A 57 0.12 10.48 -3.64
N ALA A 58 0.42 9.79 -4.74
CA ALA A 58 0.07 8.38 -4.91
C ALA A 58 0.87 7.47 -3.97
N LEU A 59 2.15 7.78 -3.72
CA LEU A 59 2.97 7.04 -2.75
C LEU A 59 2.42 7.19 -1.33
N GLN A 60 2.04 8.40 -0.93
CA GLN A 60 1.42 8.62 0.38
C GLN A 60 0.05 7.95 0.48
N ALA A 61 -0.78 8.02 -0.56
CA ALA A 61 -2.04 7.31 -0.60
C ALA A 61 -1.87 5.79 -0.47
N CYS A 62 -0.89 5.21 -1.16
CA CYS A 62 -0.52 3.79 -1.02
C CYS A 62 -0.18 3.45 0.44
N LYS A 63 0.74 4.20 1.05
CA LYS A 63 1.18 3.96 2.43
C LYS A 63 0.01 4.07 3.40
N SER A 64 -0.75 5.16 3.33
CA SER A 64 -1.91 5.37 4.20
C SER A 64 -2.95 4.29 4.05
N LYS A 65 -3.23 3.83 2.83
CA LYS A 65 -4.22 2.78 2.59
C LYS A 65 -3.80 1.43 3.16
N ILE A 66 -2.53 1.06 2.97
CA ILE A 66 -1.98 -0.18 3.53
C ILE A 66 -1.96 -0.12 5.06
N VAL A 67 -1.54 1.01 5.66
CA VAL A 67 -1.59 1.21 7.12
C VAL A 67 -3.03 1.04 7.62
N GLN A 68 -4.00 1.71 6.99
CA GLN A 68 -5.41 1.63 7.40
C GLN A 68 -5.93 0.19 7.38
N GLN A 69 -5.68 -0.56 6.30
CA GLN A 69 -6.12 -1.95 6.18
C GLN A 69 -5.40 -2.86 7.18
N CYS A 70 -4.09 -2.68 7.34
CA CYS A 70 -3.29 -3.42 8.30
C CYS A 70 -3.75 -3.19 9.74
N GLU A 71 -4.00 -1.94 10.14
CA GLU A 71 -4.50 -1.60 11.47
C GLU A 71 -5.90 -2.18 11.72
N SER A 72 -6.75 -2.19 10.69
CA SER A 72 -8.09 -2.80 10.78
C SER A 72 -7.99 -4.30 11.04
N GLY A 73 -7.12 -5.00 10.30
CA GLY A 73 -6.84 -6.43 10.53
C GLY A 73 -6.16 -6.70 11.87
N ALA A 74 -5.19 -5.86 12.25
CA ALA A 74 -4.48 -5.97 13.52
C ALA A 74 -5.40 -5.78 14.72
N ARG A 75 -6.41 -4.89 14.64
CA ARG A 75 -7.39 -4.71 15.71
C ARG A 75 -8.14 -6.02 16.00
N VAL A 76 -8.59 -6.71 14.96
CA VAL A 76 -9.27 -8.01 15.09
C VAL A 76 -8.31 -9.08 15.58
N GLY A 77 -7.12 -9.18 14.97
CA GLY A 77 -6.11 -10.17 15.36
C GLY A 77 -5.65 -10.01 16.81
N CYS A 78 -5.43 -8.78 17.28
CA CYS A 78 -5.06 -8.51 18.65
C CYS A 78 -6.19 -8.80 19.65
N ALA A 79 -7.45 -8.56 19.28
CA ALA A 79 -8.59 -8.93 20.13
C ALA A 79 -8.70 -10.46 20.30
N LEU A 80 -8.50 -11.22 19.21
CA LEU A 80 -8.46 -12.68 19.28
C LEU A 80 -7.28 -13.18 20.13
N ALA A 81 -6.08 -12.64 19.90
CA ALA A 81 -4.90 -13.00 20.67
C ALA A 81 -5.04 -12.67 22.17
N ALA A 82 -5.65 -11.53 22.50
CA ALA A 82 -5.96 -11.15 23.87
C ALA A 82 -6.96 -12.12 24.53
N SER A 83 -8.04 -12.46 23.84
CA SER A 83 -9.02 -13.44 24.30
C SER A 83 -8.40 -14.81 24.55
N ASP A 84 -7.56 -15.28 23.62
CA ASP A 84 -6.85 -16.55 23.77
C ASP A 84 -5.86 -16.57 24.93
N LYS A 85 -5.25 -15.41 25.23
CA LYS A 85 -4.29 -15.26 26.33
C LYS A 85 -4.97 -15.12 27.70
N CYS A 86 -6.16 -14.50 27.74
CA CYS A 86 -6.89 -14.19 28.97
C CYS A 86 -7.97 -15.23 29.31
N LYS A 87 -8.25 -16.21 28.44
CA LYS A 87 -9.24 -17.25 28.73
C LYS A 87 -8.82 -18.11 29.93
N PRO A 88 -9.76 -18.44 30.84
CA PRO A 88 -9.48 -19.35 31.94
C PRO A 88 -9.21 -20.77 31.39
N PRO A 89 -8.41 -21.58 32.10
CA PRO A 89 -8.22 -22.98 31.74
C PRO A 89 -9.56 -23.73 31.68
N TRP A 90 -9.72 -24.60 30.68
CA TRP A 90 -10.97 -25.33 30.42
C TRP A 90 -11.47 -26.14 31.62
N TRP A 91 -10.57 -26.69 32.44
CA TRP A 91 -10.93 -27.48 33.61
C TRP A 91 -11.66 -26.66 34.69
N ARG A 92 -11.49 -25.34 34.74
CA ARG A 92 -12.23 -24.48 35.69
C ARG A 92 -13.73 -24.47 35.40
N ALA A 93 -14.13 -24.62 34.13
CA ALA A 93 -15.55 -24.71 33.75
C ALA A 93 -16.18 -26.05 34.16
N VAL A 94 -15.38 -27.10 34.32
CA VAL A 94 -15.85 -28.46 34.67
C VAL A 94 -16.05 -28.63 36.18
N ILE A 95 -15.23 -27.97 37.00
CA ILE A 95 -15.25 -28.15 38.47
C ILE A 95 -16.39 -27.35 39.16
N GLY A 96 -17.22 -26.63 38.40
CA GLY A 96 -18.42 -25.96 38.95
C GLY A 96 -18.14 -24.89 40.02
N ARG A 97 -16.89 -24.43 40.16
CA ARG A 97 -16.58 -23.27 41.02
C ARG A 97 -17.14 -22.01 40.37
N LYS A 98 -17.47 -21.03 41.23
CA LYS A 98 -18.09 -19.73 40.94
C LYS A 98 -17.80 -19.20 39.53
N PRO A 99 -18.77 -18.54 38.87
CA PRO A 99 -18.58 -17.97 37.54
C PRO A 99 -17.26 -17.21 37.50
N THR A 100 -16.42 -17.55 36.53
CA THR A 100 -15.17 -16.82 36.26
C THR A 100 -15.46 -15.34 36.25
N ASP A 101 -14.68 -14.56 37.00
CA ASP A 101 -14.89 -13.13 37.07
C ASP A 101 -14.70 -12.54 35.66
N LEU A 102 -15.82 -12.18 35.04
CA LEU A 102 -15.85 -11.61 33.71
C LEU A 102 -15.17 -10.24 33.71
N ARG A 103 -15.12 -9.56 34.86
CA ARG A 103 -14.46 -8.27 35.00
C ARG A 103 -12.94 -8.41 34.94
N GLU A 104 -12.36 -9.33 35.70
CA GLU A 104 -10.92 -9.62 35.61
C GLU A 104 -10.50 -10.02 34.19
N ARG A 105 -11.33 -10.80 33.50
CA ARG A 105 -11.08 -11.20 32.12
C ARG A 105 -11.12 -10.01 31.16
N GLU A 106 -12.14 -9.16 31.26
CA GLU A 106 -12.26 -7.94 30.45
C GLU A 106 -11.04 -7.02 30.62
N LEU A 107 -10.59 -6.80 31.87
CA LEU A 107 -9.41 -5.99 32.17
C LEU A 107 -8.11 -6.60 31.61
N CYS A 108 -7.99 -7.93 31.61
CA CYS A 108 -6.87 -8.62 30.96
C CYS A 108 -6.92 -8.43 29.45
N GLU A 109 -8.09 -8.66 28.83
CA GLU A 109 -8.26 -8.59 27.38
C GLU A 109 -8.00 -7.16 26.87
N GLU A 110 -8.48 -6.14 27.58
CA GLU A 110 -8.23 -4.74 27.23
C GLU A 110 -6.73 -4.41 27.26
N ARG A 111 -6.03 -4.81 28.33
CA ARG A 111 -4.58 -4.57 28.47
C ARG A 111 -3.77 -5.29 27.39
N GLU A 112 -4.06 -6.56 27.16
CA GLU A 112 -3.37 -7.39 26.17
C GLU A 112 -3.64 -6.91 24.74
N MET A 113 -4.87 -6.53 24.44
CA MET A 113 -5.24 -5.95 23.14
C MET A 113 -4.53 -4.62 22.91
N GLN A 114 -4.51 -3.71 23.89
CA GLN A 114 -3.84 -2.42 23.78
C GLN A 114 -2.34 -2.60 23.51
N GLY A 115 -1.65 -3.45 24.27
CA GLY A 115 -0.22 -3.73 24.09
C GLY A 115 0.10 -4.34 22.71
N CYS A 116 -0.71 -5.32 22.28
CA CYS A 116 -0.60 -5.91 20.95
C CYS A 116 -0.81 -4.86 19.85
N PHE A 117 -1.83 -4.02 19.98
CA PHE A 117 -2.23 -3.09 18.93
C PHE A 117 -1.24 -1.95 18.73
N VAL A 118 -0.62 -1.43 19.80
CA VAL A 118 0.46 -0.43 19.71
C VAL A 118 1.63 -1.00 18.89
N THR A 119 2.08 -2.22 19.22
CA THR A 119 3.15 -2.90 18.49
C THR A 119 2.76 -3.15 17.03
N ALA A 120 1.51 -3.52 16.78
CA ALA A 120 1.02 -3.79 15.44
C ALA A 120 0.99 -2.53 14.55
N LYS A 121 0.67 -1.35 15.10
CA LYS A 121 0.71 -0.08 14.34
C LYS A 121 2.08 0.21 13.76
N GLU A 122 3.15 0.03 14.54
CA GLU A 122 4.52 0.23 14.06
C GLU A 122 4.87 -0.75 12.93
N LYS A 123 4.50 -2.02 13.10
CA LYS A 123 4.66 -3.05 12.07
C LYS A 123 3.87 -2.72 10.79
N CYS A 124 2.65 -2.18 10.92
CA CYS A 124 1.85 -1.75 9.78
C CYS A 124 2.52 -0.62 8.99
N VAL A 125 3.17 0.33 9.67
CA VAL A 125 3.93 1.40 9.02
C VAL A 125 5.14 0.83 8.26
N GLY A 126 5.89 -0.10 8.87
CA GLY A 126 7.00 -0.79 8.20
C GLY A 126 6.53 -1.56 6.96
N PHE A 127 5.49 -2.37 7.12
CA PHE A 127 4.89 -3.13 6.03
C PHE A 127 4.42 -2.23 4.88
N ALA A 128 3.80 -1.09 5.18
CA ALA A 128 3.38 -0.13 4.16
C ALA A 128 4.57 0.49 3.41
N ARG A 129 5.68 0.78 4.10
CA ARG A 129 6.90 1.27 3.44
C ARG A 129 7.45 0.23 2.47
N ASP A 130 7.57 -1.01 2.90
CA ASP A 130 8.14 -2.09 2.10
C ASP A 130 7.28 -2.40 0.87
N LYS A 131 5.95 -2.49 1.05
CA LYS A 131 5.02 -2.80 -0.04
C LYS A 131 4.88 -1.67 -1.06
N CYS A 132 4.98 -0.41 -0.62
CA CYS A 132 4.92 0.72 -1.54
C CYS A 132 6.29 1.08 -2.15
N ALA A 133 7.42 0.55 -1.65
CA ALA A 133 8.75 0.94 -2.13
C ALA A 133 9.00 0.54 -3.60
N THR A 134 8.99 -0.76 -3.89
CA THR A 134 9.35 -1.28 -5.23
C THR A 134 8.47 -0.72 -6.35
N PRO A 135 7.12 -0.71 -6.25
CA PRO A 135 6.27 -0.26 -7.34
C PRO A 135 6.41 1.24 -7.67
N PHE A 136 6.89 2.04 -6.72
CA PHE A 136 7.07 3.49 -6.89
C PHE A 136 8.51 3.89 -7.21
N ARG A 137 9.51 3.12 -6.75
CA ARG A 137 10.92 3.33 -7.12
C ARG A 137 11.13 3.22 -8.62
N ASP A 138 10.54 2.18 -9.22
CA ASP A 138 10.72 1.89 -10.65
C ASP A 138 9.72 2.64 -11.54
N ALA A 139 8.89 3.52 -10.95
CA ALA A 139 7.86 4.26 -11.67
C ALA A 139 8.43 5.48 -12.39
N ARG A 140 8.06 5.66 -13.67
CA ARG A 140 8.40 6.86 -14.44
C ARG A 140 7.58 8.07 -13.99
N ILE A 141 8.20 9.25 -14.07
CA ILE A 141 7.55 10.56 -13.89
C ILE A 141 7.73 11.32 -15.19
N ALA A 142 6.63 11.78 -15.79
CA ALA A 142 6.68 12.59 -16.99
C ALA A 142 7.38 13.92 -16.69
N VAL A 143 8.45 14.21 -17.43
CA VAL A 143 9.12 15.50 -17.42
C VAL A 143 8.51 16.30 -18.57
N ARG A 144 7.81 17.40 -18.26
CA ARG A 144 7.44 18.34 -19.32
C ARG A 144 8.72 18.97 -19.85
N GLU A 145 8.90 18.99 -21.17
CA GLU A 145 9.93 19.80 -21.84
C GLU A 145 9.68 21.29 -21.59
N ARG A 146 9.99 21.75 -20.38
CA ARG A 146 10.42 23.11 -20.15
C ARG A 146 11.91 22.98 -19.88
N ARG A 147 12.72 23.74 -20.63
CA ARG A 147 14.19 23.86 -20.47
C ARG A 147 14.57 23.48 -19.05
N VAL A 148 15.15 22.30 -18.86
CA VAL A 148 15.52 21.80 -17.54
C VAL A 148 16.53 22.80 -16.99
N ILE A 149 16.10 23.64 -16.05
CA ILE A 149 17.00 24.58 -15.38
C ILE A 149 17.91 23.72 -14.51
N PRO A 150 19.25 23.87 -14.57
CA PRO A 150 20.19 23.02 -13.83
C PRO A 150 19.88 22.88 -12.33
N LYS A 151 19.24 23.89 -11.73
CA LYS A 151 18.78 23.90 -10.33
C LYS A 151 17.69 22.87 -10.02
N ASP A 152 16.78 22.61 -10.96
CA ASP A 152 15.69 21.65 -10.78
C ASP A 152 16.15 20.20 -10.99
N LEU A 153 17.16 20.00 -11.85
CA LEU A 153 17.85 18.72 -11.98
C LEU A 153 18.58 18.35 -10.69
N GLY A 154 19.25 19.31 -10.04
CA GLY A 154 19.91 19.11 -8.74
C GLY A 154 18.93 18.68 -7.64
N LYS A 155 17.70 19.23 -7.62
CA LYS A 155 16.65 18.82 -6.68
C LYS A 155 16.16 17.39 -6.95
N LEU A 156 15.97 17.02 -8.23
CA LEU A 156 15.57 15.66 -8.62
C LEU A 156 16.64 14.63 -8.25
N ILE A 157 17.92 14.94 -8.51
CA ILE A 157 19.06 14.09 -8.13
C ILE A 157 19.16 13.96 -6.61
N TYR A 158 19.02 15.05 -5.87
CA TYR A 158 19.04 15.03 -4.40
C TYR A 158 17.93 14.14 -3.84
N LEU A 159 16.71 14.23 -4.39
CA LEU A 159 15.58 13.40 -3.96
C LEU A 159 15.85 11.90 -4.19
N ALA A 160 16.41 11.55 -5.36
CA ALA A 160 16.81 10.17 -5.66
C ALA A 160 17.91 9.67 -4.71
N SER A 161 18.90 10.52 -4.41
CA SER A 161 20.01 10.21 -3.49
C SER A 161 19.54 9.95 -2.05
N VAL A 162 18.55 10.71 -1.58
CA VAL A 162 17.97 10.55 -0.24
C VAL A 162 17.14 9.26 -0.14
N LEU A 163 16.44 8.90 -1.22
CA LEU A 163 15.70 7.64 -1.31
C LEU A 163 16.66 6.44 -1.32
N ASP A 164 17.78 6.52 -2.03
CA ASP A 164 18.82 5.48 -2.05
C ASP A 164 19.53 5.31 -0.70
N ARG A 165 19.77 6.40 0.05
CA ARG A 165 20.37 6.30 1.40
C ARG A 165 19.45 5.63 2.43
N SER A 166 18.15 5.57 2.16
CA SER A 166 17.17 4.90 3.02
C SER A 166 17.03 3.39 2.71
N GLY A 167 17.68 2.89 1.66
CA GLY A 167 17.76 1.47 1.32
C GLY A 167 19.19 1.10 0.96
N GLY A 168 19.95 0.56 1.92
CA GLY A 168 21.35 0.17 1.73
C GLY A 168 21.56 -0.76 0.52
N GLY A 169 21.96 -0.18 -0.60
CA GLY A 169 22.25 -0.88 -1.85
C GLY A 169 23.40 -0.17 -2.59
N LYS A 170 24.49 -0.90 -2.80
CA LYS A 170 25.79 -0.43 -3.29
C LYS A 170 25.70 0.06 -4.75
N ILE A 171 26.06 1.31 -5.01
CA ILE A 171 26.07 1.94 -6.34
C ILE A 171 27.21 1.33 -7.20
N ARG A 172 26.87 0.81 -8.39
CA ARG A 172 27.82 0.74 -9.52
C ARG A 172 27.67 2.05 -10.29
N ASN A 173 28.68 2.92 -10.20
CA ASN A 173 28.74 4.15 -10.99
C ASN A 173 28.86 3.77 -12.47
N ALA A 174 27.91 4.19 -13.31
CA ALA A 174 28.14 4.33 -14.74
C ALA A 174 28.40 5.82 -15.01
N ALA A 175 29.66 6.12 -15.29
CA ALA A 175 30.14 7.46 -15.59
C ALA A 175 29.46 8.02 -16.84
N LEU A 176 29.21 9.32 -16.77
CA LEU A 176 28.77 10.19 -17.85
C LEU A 176 29.93 10.32 -18.86
N GLU A 177 29.90 9.62 -20.00
CA GLU A 177 30.76 9.96 -21.14
C GLU A 177 30.04 10.95 -22.05
N ALA A 178 30.53 12.19 -22.05
CA ALA A 178 30.18 13.21 -23.02
C ALA A 178 30.98 12.98 -24.30
N GLY A 179 30.31 12.61 -25.40
CA GLY A 179 30.91 12.59 -26.73
C GLY A 179 30.94 13.98 -27.38
N PRO A 180 31.97 14.34 -28.16
CA PRO A 180 32.10 15.68 -28.72
C PRO A 180 31.23 15.88 -29.97
N MET A 181 30.72 17.10 -30.06
CA MET A 181 29.97 17.69 -31.18
C MET A 181 30.84 17.73 -32.45
N GLN A 182 30.51 16.94 -33.47
CA GLN A 182 31.06 17.10 -34.82
C GLN A 182 30.13 17.97 -35.67
N ARG A 183 30.73 19.03 -36.21
CA ARG A 183 30.17 19.99 -37.16
C ARG A 183 30.47 19.48 -38.57
N ASN A 184 29.46 19.41 -39.43
CA ASN A 184 29.57 19.58 -40.88
C ASN A 184 28.35 20.37 -41.34
#